data_AF-A0A068NVM4-F1
#
_entry.id   AF-A0A068NVM4-F1
#
_cell.length_a   1.000
_cell.length_b   1.000
_cell.length_c   1.000
_cell.angle_alpha   90.00
_cell.angle_beta   90.00
_cell.angle_gamma   90.00
#
_symmetry.space_group_name_H-M   'P 1'
#
loop_
_entity.id
_entity.type
_entity.pdbx_description
1 polymer ?
#
loop_
_entity_poly.entity_id
_entity_poly.type
_entity_poly.pdbx_seq_one_letter_code
_entity_poly.pdbx_strand_id
1 'polypeptide(L)'
;MAGIDGKTRFLNALREAQEQGRAVAVYAEADDYQAYEVGFVEYADSSEVILQCLTPKGEPDGRRALHTDDVLRVDADNAYIRKLELLYQYRDSVFDKDFRKSGAGQTDLRGQLEHAKANNTMVHLVDSNDYGPSGFVREVGDDYVEIERIGNNGEPDGTSTILVSSIAKVHFGRRQDQVLEFLYRYNYELKRLLES
;
A
#
# COMPACT_ATOMS: atom_id res chain seq x y z
N MET A 1 41.62 -7.31 -14.43
CA MET A 1 40.64 -7.08 -13.35
C MET A 1 39.68 -8.25 -13.38
N ALA A 2 39.67 -9.11 -12.36
CA ALA A 2 38.62 -10.12 -12.23
C ALA A 2 37.30 -9.37 -11.98
N GLY A 3 36.30 -9.58 -12.82
CA GLY A 3 34.97 -9.02 -12.59
C GLY A 3 34.40 -9.59 -11.30
N ILE A 4 33.64 -8.79 -10.57
CA ILE A 4 32.85 -9.27 -9.43
C ILE A 4 31.83 -10.26 -9.99
N ASP A 5 31.79 -11.49 -9.48
CA ASP A 5 30.79 -12.47 -9.89
C ASP A 5 29.38 -12.03 -9.46
N GLY A 6 28.36 -12.58 -10.12
CA GLY A 6 26.96 -12.19 -9.87
C GLY A 6 26.54 -12.36 -8.42
N LYS A 7 26.94 -13.46 -7.76
CA LYS A 7 26.60 -13.76 -6.37
C LYS A 7 27.19 -12.73 -5.41
N THR A 8 28.45 -12.35 -5.62
CA THR A 8 29.09 -11.29 -4.84
C THR A 8 28.39 -9.94 -5.04
N ARG A 9 27.91 -9.63 -6.26
CA ARG A 9 27.15 -8.40 -6.51
C ARG A 9 25.80 -8.39 -5.78
N PHE A 10 25.08 -9.51 -5.77
CA PHE A 10 23.81 -9.65 -5.03
C PHE A 10 24.00 -9.45 -3.52
N LEU A 11 24.99 -10.11 -2.94
CA LEU A 11 25.27 -9.98 -1.50
C LEU A 11 25.65 -8.57 -1.09
N ASN A 12 26.39 -7.85 -1.95
CA ASN A 12 26.70 -6.45 -1.69
C ASN A 12 25.42 -5.60 -1.68
N ALA A 13 24.48 -5.81 -2.62
CA ALA A 13 23.21 -5.07 -2.63
C ALA A 13 22.37 -5.32 -1.37
N LEU A 14 22.30 -6.58 -0.91
CA LEU A 14 21.58 -6.93 0.33
C LEU A 14 22.23 -6.30 1.56
N ARG A 15 23.57 -6.30 1.64
CA ARG A 15 24.32 -5.68 2.75
C ARG A 15 24.23 -4.17 2.74
N GLU A 16 24.30 -3.53 1.58
CA GLU A 16 24.07 -2.09 1.44
C GLU A 16 22.67 -1.71 1.93
N ALA A 17 21.63 -2.47 1.55
CA ALA A 17 20.28 -2.24 2.04
C ALA A 17 20.15 -2.47 3.55
N GLN A 18 20.78 -3.52 4.08
CA GLN A 18 20.85 -3.80 5.52
C GLN A 18 21.47 -2.64 6.30
N GLU A 19 22.63 -2.14 5.87
CA GLU A 19 23.35 -1.04 6.51
C GLU A 19 22.55 0.26 6.48
N GLN A 20 21.79 0.50 5.41
CA GLN A 20 20.96 1.69 5.24
C GLN A 20 19.57 1.56 5.90
N GLY A 21 19.21 0.40 6.44
CA GLY A 21 17.87 0.14 6.96
C GLY A 21 16.78 0.25 5.88
N ARG A 22 17.10 -0.10 4.63
CA ARG A 22 16.18 -0.07 3.48
C ARG A 22 15.58 -1.45 3.24
N ALA A 23 14.34 -1.47 2.77
CA ALA A 23 13.68 -2.69 2.34
C ALA A 23 14.12 -3.08 0.93
N VAL A 24 14.04 -4.39 0.63
CA VAL A 24 14.33 -4.98 -0.68
C VAL A 24 13.21 -5.95 -1.06
N ALA A 25 13.03 -6.18 -2.36
CA ALA A 25 12.24 -7.30 -2.85
C ALA A 25 13.18 -8.42 -3.34
N VAL A 26 13.06 -9.61 -2.77
CA VAL A 26 13.85 -10.79 -3.12
C VAL A 26 12.96 -11.79 -3.84
N TYR A 27 13.40 -12.18 -5.04
CA TYR A 27 12.77 -13.20 -5.85
C TYR A 27 13.64 -14.45 -5.76
N ALA A 28 13.07 -15.53 -5.25
CA ALA A 28 13.73 -16.82 -5.16
C ALA A 28 13.04 -17.83 -6.10
N GLU A 29 13.76 -18.85 -6.53
CA GLU A 29 13.19 -19.93 -7.33
C GLU A 29 12.18 -20.71 -6.47
N ALA A 30 10.91 -20.50 -6.76
CA ALA A 30 9.81 -21.40 -6.44
C ALA A 30 9.02 -21.62 -7.74
N ASP A 31 8.23 -22.69 -7.81
CA ASP A 31 7.41 -23.09 -8.97
C ASP A 31 6.48 -21.97 -9.53
N ASP A 32 6.43 -20.80 -8.89
CA ASP A 32 5.73 -19.60 -9.31
C ASP A 32 6.69 -18.38 -9.37
N TYR A 33 7.09 -17.98 -10.58
CA TYR A 33 7.94 -16.81 -10.85
C TYR A 33 7.35 -15.46 -10.38
N GLN A 34 6.12 -15.44 -9.85
CA GLN A 34 5.48 -14.25 -9.28
C GLN A 34 5.61 -14.14 -7.76
N ALA A 35 6.10 -15.18 -7.06
CA ALA A 35 6.31 -15.12 -5.62
C ALA A 35 7.60 -14.35 -5.30
N TYR A 36 7.45 -13.23 -4.60
CA TYR A 36 8.58 -12.45 -4.07
C TYR A 36 8.29 -12.00 -2.65
N GLU A 37 9.35 -11.87 -1.87
CA GLU A 37 9.28 -11.41 -0.49
C GLU A 37 9.82 -9.98 -0.42
N VAL A 38 9.09 -9.08 0.24
CA VAL A 38 9.56 -7.70 0.49
C VAL A 38 9.79 -7.51 1.97
N GLY A 39 10.96 -7.00 2.34
CA GLY A 39 11.30 -6.82 3.74
C GLY A 39 12.63 -6.14 3.98
N PHE A 40 12.94 -5.90 5.24
CA PHE A 40 14.25 -5.43 5.68
C PHE A 40 15.21 -6.62 5.81
N VAL A 41 16.45 -6.45 5.33
CA VAL A 41 17.47 -7.50 5.43
C VAL A 41 17.92 -7.61 6.89
N GLU A 42 17.65 -8.75 7.52
CA GLU A 42 18.15 -9.05 8.87
C GLU A 42 19.55 -9.68 8.80
N TYR A 43 19.80 -10.52 7.80
CA TYR A 43 21.06 -11.25 7.62
C TYR A 43 21.27 -11.62 6.15
N ALA A 44 22.52 -11.57 5.67
CA ALA A 44 22.89 -12.03 4.33
C ALA A 44 24.36 -12.48 4.24
N ASP A 45 24.58 -13.73 3.87
CA ASP A 45 25.91 -14.30 3.61
C ASP A 45 25.92 -15.24 2.38
N SER A 46 27.03 -15.94 2.15
CA SER A 46 27.15 -16.83 0.99
C SER A 46 26.23 -18.05 1.01
N SER A 47 25.55 -18.34 2.13
CA SER A 47 24.69 -19.50 2.34
C SER A 47 23.22 -19.11 2.50
N GLU A 48 22.92 -18.05 3.26
CA GLU A 48 21.56 -17.71 3.68
C GLU A 48 21.26 -16.20 3.59
N VAL A 49 20.00 -15.89 3.28
CA VAL A 49 19.40 -14.55 3.35
C VAL A 49 18.17 -14.62 4.25
N ILE A 50 18.10 -13.72 5.24
CA ILE A 50 16.95 -13.61 6.15
C ILE A 50 16.34 -12.23 6.02
N LEU A 51 15.02 -12.19 5.77
CA LEU A 51 14.24 -10.97 5.66
C LEU A 51 13.22 -10.86 6.81
N GLN A 52 13.07 -9.66 7.34
CA GLN A 52 11.90 -9.25 8.12
C GLN A 52 10.83 -8.72 7.16
N CYS A 53 9.83 -9.52 6.89
CA CYS A 53 8.91 -9.31 5.78
C CYS A 53 7.84 -8.28 6.10
N LEU A 54 7.30 -7.67 5.05
CA LEU A 54 6.21 -6.70 5.09
C LEU A 54 5.02 -7.21 4.28
N THR A 55 3.82 -7.02 4.81
CA THR A 55 2.59 -7.19 4.02
C THR A 55 2.52 -6.12 2.91
N PRO A 56 1.67 -6.29 1.89
CA PRO A 56 1.42 -5.24 0.88
C PRO A 56 0.89 -3.91 1.45
N LYS A 57 0.57 -3.86 2.75
CA LYS A 57 0.13 -2.67 3.48
C LYS A 57 1.21 -2.09 4.39
N GLY A 58 2.44 -2.61 4.35
CA GLY A 58 3.58 -2.14 5.14
C GLY A 58 3.60 -2.61 6.60
N GLU A 59 2.77 -3.60 6.96
CA GLU A 59 2.77 -4.18 8.31
C GLU A 59 3.83 -5.29 8.42
N PRO A 60 4.47 -5.50 9.58
CA PRO A 60 5.36 -6.63 9.78
C PRO A 60 4.66 -7.99 9.54
N ASP A 61 5.29 -8.86 8.74
CA ASP A 61 4.78 -10.19 8.36
C ASP A 61 5.79 -11.31 8.64
N GLY A 62 6.35 -11.29 9.86
CA GLY A 62 7.28 -12.30 10.32
C GLY A 62 8.61 -12.30 9.56
N ARG A 63 9.20 -13.48 9.44
CA ARG A 63 10.53 -13.68 8.85
C ARG A 63 10.50 -14.74 7.75
N ARG A 64 11.41 -14.60 6.81
CA ARG A 64 11.67 -15.60 5.76
C ARG A 64 13.16 -15.83 5.67
N ALA A 65 13.55 -17.10 5.60
CA ALA A 65 14.92 -17.54 5.37
C ALA A 65 14.99 -18.24 4.02
N LEU A 66 15.98 -17.88 3.22
CA LEU A 66 16.18 -18.33 1.85
C LEU A 66 17.63 -18.78 1.70
N HIS A 67 17.88 -19.84 0.94
CA HIS A 67 19.25 -20.11 0.51
C HIS A 67 19.70 -19.04 -0.47
N THR A 68 20.92 -18.51 -0.29
CA THR A 68 21.47 -17.48 -1.19
C THR A 68 21.54 -17.97 -2.63
N ASP A 69 21.72 -19.29 -2.83
CA ASP A 69 21.78 -19.91 -4.15
C ASP A 69 20.41 -19.97 -4.86
N ASP A 70 19.30 -19.84 -4.12
CA ASP A 70 17.95 -19.83 -4.69
C ASP A 70 17.52 -18.41 -5.11
N VAL A 71 18.28 -17.37 -4.76
CA VAL A 71 17.96 -15.98 -5.06
C VAL A 71 18.27 -15.65 -6.52
N LEU A 72 17.23 -15.29 -7.28
CA LEU A 72 17.32 -14.97 -8.70
C LEU A 72 17.44 -13.47 -8.98
N ARG A 73 16.79 -12.65 -8.13
CA ARG A 73 16.74 -11.20 -8.30
C ARG A 73 16.55 -10.49 -6.97
N VAL A 74 17.19 -9.32 -6.84
CA VAL A 74 16.96 -8.36 -5.77
C VAL A 74 16.60 -7.03 -6.40
N ASP A 75 15.40 -6.52 -6.11
CA ASP A 75 15.01 -5.15 -6.45
C ASP A 75 15.15 -4.25 -5.20
N ALA A 76 15.64 -3.04 -5.39
CA ALA A 76 15.77 -2.02 -4.35
C ALA A 76 15.28 -0.66 -4.87
N ASP A 77 14.82 0.19 -3.96
CA ASP A 77 14.44 1.60 -4.20
C ASP A 77 13.46 1.85 -5.38
N ASN A 78 12.57 0.89 -5.65
CA ASN A 78 11.46 1.12 -6.58
C ASN A 78 10.26 1.79 -5.86
N ALA A 79 9.28 2.27 -6.64
CA ALA A 79 8.12 2.98 -6.09
C ALA A 79 7.31 2.13 -5.09
N TYR A 80 7.19 0.82 -5.33
CA TYR A 80 6.48 -0.09 -4.44
C TYR A 80 7.22 -0.28 -3.11
N ILE A 81 8.54 -0.49 -3.15
CA ILE A 81 9.39 -0.63 -1.96
C ILE A 81 9.35 0.65 -1.13
N ARG A 82 9.55 1.82 -1.75
CA ARG A 82 9.45 3.11 -1.05
C ARG A 82 8.10 3.33 -0.39
N LYS A 83 7.01 2.91 -1.04
CA LYS A 83 5.66 2.94 -0.46
C LYS A 83 5.59 2.07 0.79
N LEU A 84 6.12 0.85 0.77
CA LEU A 84 6.09 -0.04 1.93
C LEU A 84 6.98 0.47 3.08
N GLU A 85 8.15 1.02 2.79
CA GLU A 85 9.01 1.67 3.80
C GLU A 85 8.29 2.82 4.50
N LEU A 86 7.60 3.66 3.73
CA LEU A 86 6.80 4.76 4.26
C LEU A 86 5.66 4.25 5.15
N LEU A 87 4.90 3.26 4.68
CA LEU A 87 3.81 2.68 5.45
C LEU A 87 4.31 2.01 6.74
N TYR A 88 5.45 1.32 6.68
CA TYR A 88 6.09 0.74 7.87
C TYR A 88 6.53 1.82 8.87
N GLN A 89 7.16 2.90 8.38
CA GLN A 89 7.63 4.00 9.22
C GLN A 89 6.48 4.65 9.99
N TYR A 90 5.33 4.85 9.35
CA TYR A 90 4.17 5.52 9.92
C TYR A 90 3.01 4.58 10.29
N ARG A 91 3.26 3.28 10.43
CA ARG A 91 2.24 2.22 10.61
C ARG A 91 1.23 2.48 11.73
N ASP A 92 1.66 3.14 12.81
CA ASP A 92 0.78 3.49 13.94
C ASP A 92 -0.22 4.61 13.63
N SER A 93 -0.02 5.32 12.50
CA SER A 93 -0.89 6.38 11.97
C SER A 93 -1.63 5.98 10.70
N VAL A 94 -1.22 4.89 10.04
CA VAL A 94 -1.91 4.38 8.83
C VAL A 94 -3.28 3.82 9.18
N PHE A 95 -3.38 3.09 10.30
CA PHE A 95 -4.58 2.35 10.64
C PHE A 95 -5.31 2.90 11.84
N ASP A 96 -6.63 3.03 11.69
CA ASP A 96 -7.53 3.27 12.80
C ASP A 96 -7.48 2.10 13.78
N LYS A 97 -7.42 2.45 15.07
CA LYS A 97 -7.44 1.47 16.17
C LYS A 97 -8.85 0.95 16.45
N ASP A 98 -9.86 1.73 16.08
CA ASP A 98 -11.27 1.45 16.28
C ASP A 98 -12.04 1.52 14.95
N PHE A 99 -13.26 0.98 14.92
CA PHE A 99 -14.14 1.16 13.77
C PHE A 99 -14.52 2.64 13.61
N ARG A 100 -14.40 3.16 12.38
CA ARG A 100 -14.94 4.48 12.03
C ARG A 100 -16.43 4.50 12.33
N LYS A 101 -16.85 5.48 13.12
CA LYS A 101 -18.27 5.66 13.44
C LYS A 101 -19.00 6.11 12.18
N SER A 102 -20.15 5.51 11.89
CA SER A 102 -21.09 6.08 10.92
C SER A 102 -21.67 7.38 11.47
N GLY A 103 -21.99 8.33 10.59
CA GLY A 103 -22.75 9.52 10.97
C GLY A 103 -24.04 9.14 11.70
N ALA A 104 -24.27 9.75 12.87
CA ALA A 104 -25.48 9.49 13.65
C ALA A 104 -26.73 9.85 12.80
N GLY A 105 -27.61 8.87 12.58
CA GLY A 105 -28.87 9.06 11.85
C GLY A 105 -28.82 8.90 10.32
N GLN A 106 -27.67 8.56 9.73
CA GLN A 106 -27.51 8.36 8.29
C GLN A 106 -27.29 6.87 7.97
N THR A 107 -28.37 6.11 7.87
CA THR A 107 -28.32 4.66 7.59
C THR A 107 -28.44 4.34 6.10
N ASP A 108 -28.96 5.26 5.29
CA ASP A 108 -29.10 5.05 3.85
C ASP A 108 -27.80 5.37 3.09
N LEU A 109 -27.69 4.86 1.86
CA LEU A 109 -26.51 5.01 1.03
C LEU A 109 -26.15 6.49 0.82
N ARG A 110 -27.15 7.32 0.51
CA ARG A 110 -26.96 8.75 0.28
C ARG A 110 -26.40 9.44 1.52
N GLY A 111 -27.00 9.22 2.69
CA GLY A 111 -26.52 9.78 3.95
C GLY A 111 -25.09 9.37 4.26
N GLN A 112 -24.71 8.11 4.01
CA GLN A 112 -23.34 7.64 4.23
C GLN A 112 -22.33 8.29 3.26
N LEU A 113 -22.69 8.51 2.00
CA LEU A 113 -21.85 9.22 1.03
C LEU A 113 -21.69 10.71 1.37
N GLU A 114 -22.77 11.36 1.80
CA GLU A 114 -22.72 12.75 2.29
C GLU A 114 -21.86 12.86 3.56
N HIS A 115 -21.95 11.88 4.46
CA HIS A 115 -21.07 11.82 5.63
C HIS A 115 -19.61 11.72 5.24
N ALA A 116 -19.28 10.83 4.29
CA ALA A 116 -17.91 10.65 3.81
C ALA A 116 -17.38 11.91 3.12
N LYS A 117 -18.22 12.59 2.33
CA LYS A 117 -17.92 13.90 1.74
C LYS A 117 -17.59 14.93 2.82
N ALA A 118 -18.44 15.07 3.83
CA ALA A 118 -18.28 16.07 4.88
C ALA A 118 -17.01 15.86 5.74
N ASN A 119 -16.58 14.61 5.92
CA ASN A 119 -15.41 14.26 6.71
C ASN A 119 -14.15 14.01 5.88
N ASN A 120 -14.23 14.15 4.55
CA ASN A 120 -13.16 13.83 3.60
C ASN A 120 -12.60 12.41 3.84
N THR A 121 -13.50 11.43 3.95
CA THR A 121 -13.20 10.03 4.21
C THR A 121 -13.17 9.26 2.89
N MET A 122 -12.15 8.43 2.69
CA MET A 122 -12.06 7.54 1.51
C MET A 122 -13.23 6.54 1.50
N VAL A 123 -13.84 6.37 0.32
CA VAL A 123 -14.87 5.37 0.04
C VAL A 123 -14.41 4.42 -1.06
N HIS A 124 -14.96 3.20 -1.07
CA HIS A 124 -14.85 2.30 -2.20
C HIS A 124 -16.25 1.90 -2.68
N LEU A 125 -16.59 2.30 -3.91
CA LEU A 125 -17.92 2.11 -4.50
C LEU A 125 -17.89 0.89 -5.40
N VAL A 126 -18.68 -0.12 -5.11
CA VAL A 126 -18.57 -1.45 -5.72
C VAL A 126 -19.81 -1.80 -6.51
N ASP A 127 -19.62 -2.33 -7.72
CA ASP A 127 -20.67 -2.81 -8.61
C ASP A 127 -21.12 -4.25 -8.26
N SER A 128 -22.01 -4.83 -9.07
CA SER A 128 -22.49 -6.20 -8.85
C SER A 128 -21.43 -7.30 -9.08
N ASN A 129 -20.28 -6.96 -9.66
CA ASN A 129 -19.17 -7.88 -9.93
C ASN A 129 -18.07 -7.77 -8.86
N ASP A 130 -18.31 -7.05 -7.77
CA ASP A 130 -17.32 -6.76 -6.73
C ASP A 130 -16.11 -5.93 -7.21
N TYR A 131 -16.28 -5.15 -8.29
CA TYR A 131 -15.28 -4.21 -8.80
C TYR A 131 -15.71 -2.76 -8.61
N GLY A 132 -14.74 -1.87 -8.40
CA GLY A 132 -15.07 -0.49 -8.12
C GLY A 132 -13.87 0.43 -7.87
N PRO A 133 -14.04 1.75 -8.05
CA PRO A 133 -13.01 2.70 -7.69
C PRO A 133 -13.00 3.03 -6.18
N SER A 134 -11.80 3.33 -5.66
CA SER A 134 -11.63 4.00 -4.37
C SER A 134 -11.36 5.49 -4.58
N GLY A 135 -11.93 6.34 -3.72
CA GLY A 135 -11.78 7.78 -3.86
C GLY A 135 -12.45 8.61 -2.76
N PHE A 136 -12.29 9.94 -2.86
CA PHE A 136 -12.99 10.90 -2.01
C PHE A 136 -14.25 11.43 -2.69
N VAL A 137 -15.37 11.45 -1.97
CA VAL A 137 -16.65 11.95 -2.49
C VAL A 137 -16.57 13.46 -2.72
N ARG A 138 -16.85 13.90 -3.96
CA ARG A 138 -16.89 15.31 -4.36
C ARG A 138 -18.32 15.82 -4.45
N GLU A 139 -19.21 15.04 -5.04
CA GLU A 139 -20.62 15.39 -5.22
C GLU A 139 -21.55 14.20 -5.02
N VAL A 140 -22.71 14.45 -4.44
CA VAL A 140 -23.79 13.47 -4.28
C VAL A 140 -25.05 14.11 -4.86
N GLY A 141 -25.40 13.68 -6.07
CA GLY A 141 -26.62 14.07 -6.75
C GLY A 141 -27.80 13.18 -6.37
N ASP A 142 -28.91 13.33 -7.09
CA ASP A 142 -30.13 12.54 -6.86
C ASP A 142 -29.99 11.10 -7.34
N ASP A 143 -29.34 10.89 -8.47
CA ASP A 143 -29.14 9.59 -9.11
C ASP A 143 -27.66 9.26 -9.40
N TYR A 144 -26.74 10.12 -8.98
CA TYR A 144 -25.30 9.93 -9.18
C TYR A 144 -24.46 10.31 -7.95
N VAL A 145 -23.24 9.80 -7.92
CA VAL A 145 -22.16 10.23 -7.03
C VAL A 145 -20.90 10.49 -7.86
N GLU A 146 -20.20 11.57 -7.54
CA GLU A 146 -18.90 11.88 -8.10
C GLU A 146 -17.81 11.66 -7.05
N ILE A 147 -16.75 10.95 -7.43
CA ILE A 147 -15.57 10.76 -6.60
C ILE A 147 -14.30 11.19 -7.34
N GLU A 148 -13.36 11.80 -6.62
CA GLU A 148 -11.97 11.88 -7.05
C GLU A 148 -11.31 10.54 -6.74
N ARG A 149 -10.85 9.84 -7.77
CA ARG A 149 -10.23 8.54 -7.62
C ARG A 149 -8.82 8.68 -7.09
N ILE A 150 -8.39 7.71 -6.29
CA ILE A 150 -7.04 7.65 -5.76
C ILE A 150 -6.34 6.40 -6.28
N GLY A 151 -5.17 6.61 -6.89
CA GLY A 151 -4.29 5.58 -7.42
C GLY A 151 -3.56 4.80 -6.32
N ASN A 152 -2.84 3.76 -6.72
CA ASN A 152 -2.25 2.78 -5.80
C ASN A 152 -1.09 3.31 -4.93
N ASN A 153 -0.60 4.52 -5.19
CA ASN A 153 0.44 5.19 -4.41
C ASN A 153 -0.07 6.49 -3.74
N GLY A 154 -1.39 6.69 -3.69
CA GLY A 154 -2.03 7.84 -3.05
C GLY A 154 -2.14 9.09 -3.93
N GLU A 155 -1.82 8.99 -5.22
CA GLU A 155 -1.97 10.06 -6.20
C GLU A 155 -3.43 10.20 -6.68
N PRO A 156 -3.93 11.42 -6.97
CA PRO A 156 -5.18 11.59 -7.70
C PRO A 156 -5.14 10.93 -9.07
N ASP A 157 -6.18 10.16 -9.40
CA ASP A 157 -6.37 9.43 -10.66
C ASP A 157 -7.67 9.86 -11.36
N GLY A 158 -7.85 11.18 -11.48
CA GLY A 158 -9.01 11.79 -12.11
C GLY A 158 -10.32 11.58 -11.34
N THR A 159 -11.43 11.65 -12.07
CA THR A 159 -12.78 11.68 -11.51
C THR A 159 -13.65 10.58 -12.10
N SER A 160 -14.51 9.99 -11.27
CA SER A 160 -15.55 9.06 -11.69
C SER A 160 -16.92 9.59 -11.29
N THR A 161 -17.84 9.66 -12.25
CA THR A 161 -19.28 9.86 -12.02
C THR A 161 -19.99 8.51 -12.13
N ILE A 162 -20.68 8.08 -11.07
CA ILE A 162 -21.26 6.74 -10.93
C ILE A 162 -22.75 6.87 -10.64
N LEU A 163 -23.58 6.11 -11.35
CA LEU A 163 -25.02 6.05 -11.08
C LEU A 163 -25.27 5.36 -9.74
N VAL A 164 -26.07 5.96 -8.87
CA VAL A 164 -26.44 5.36 -7.57
C VAL A 164 -27.07 3.99 -7.75
N SER A 165 -27.85 3.79 -8.81
CA SER A 165 -28.48 2.51 -9.17
C SER A 165 -27.48 1.40 -9.55
N SER A 166 -26.24 1.75 -9.88
CA SER A 166 -25.17 0.79 -10.22
C SER A 166 -24.32 0.38 -9.02
N ILE A 167 -24.46 1.07 -7.87
CA ILE A 167 -23.70 0.78 -6.66
C ILE A 167 -24.39 -0.36 -5.90
N ALA A 168 -23.73 -1.51 -5.86
CA ALA A 168 -24.20 -2.66 -5.08
C ALA A 168 -23.80 -2.54 -3.61
N LYS A 169 -22.58 -2.03 -3.33
CA LYS A 169 -22.02 -1.90 -1.98
C LYS A 169 -21.14 -0.66 -1.89
N VAL A 170 -21.03 -0.10 -0.68
CA VAL A 170 -20.00 0.88 -0.36
C VAL A 170 -19.21 0.38 0.84
N HIS A 171 -17.89 0.46 0.74
CA HIS A 171 -17.02 0.19 1.86
C HIS A 171 -16.43 1.48 2.40
N PHE A 172 -16.33 1.54 3.73
CA PHE A 172 -15.71 2.62 4.47
C PHE A 172 -14.64 2.03 5.38
N GLY A 173 -13.47 2.67 5.42
CA GLY A 173 -12.43 2.34 6.38
C GLY A 173 -11.87 0.91 6.24
N ARG A 174 -11.87 0.29 5.05
CA ARG A 174 -11.10 -0.96 4.87
C ARG A 174 -9.62 -0.63 5.03
N ARG A 175 -8.83 -1.61 5.45
CA ARG A 175 -7.36 -1.45 5.60
C ARG A 175 -6.70 -0.94 4.31
N GLN A 176 -7.16 -1.38 3.14
CA GLN A 176 -6.65 -0.88 1.87
C GLN A 176 -6.99 0.59 1.64
N ASP A 177 -8.22 1.01 1.95
CA ASP A 177 -8.66 2.39 1.76
C ASP A 177 -7.94 3.34 2.75
N GLN A 178 -7.67 2.87 3.97
CA GLN A 178 -6.88 3.60 4.97
C GLN A 178 -5.42 3.79 4.51
N VAL A 179 -4.81 2.78 3.88
CA VAL A 179 -3.49 2.91 3.24
C VAL A 179 -3.50 3.99 2.16
N LEU A 180 -4.48 3.95 1.24
CA LEU A 180 -4.59 4.95 0.17
C LEU A 180 -4.83 6.36 0.72
N GLU A 181 -5.69 6.47 1.74
CA GLU A 181 -5.98 7.73 2.40
C GLU A 181 -4.73 8.30 3.08
N PHE A 182 -3.99 7.48 3.82
CA PHE A 182 -2.72 7.89 4.42
C PHE A 182 -1.71 8.36 3.37
N LEU A 183 -1.53 7.60 2.28
CA LEU A 183 -0.58 7.97 1.22
C LEU A 183 -0.96 9.29 0.54
N TYR A 184 -2.25 9.50 0.27
CA TYR A 184 -2.74 10.78 -0.26
C TYR A 184 -2.43 11.93 0.70
N ARG A 185 -2.80 11.81 1.98
CA ARG A 185 -2.53 12.84 2.99
C ARG A 185 -1.04 13.08 3.15
N TYR A 186 -0.23 12.03 3.15
CA TYR A 186 1.22 12.16 3.18
C TYR A 186 1.72 13.00 2.00
N ASN A 187 1.41 12.61 0.77
CA ASN A 187 1.92 13.25 -0.44
C ASN A 187 1.47 14.71 -0.61
N TYR A 188 0.23 15.04 -0.22
CA TYR A 188 -0.38 16.32 -0.56
C TYR A 188 -0.69 17.23 0.64
N GLU A 189 -0.69 16.70 1.87
CA GLU A 189 -1.01 17.47 3.08
C GLU A 189 0.17 17.53 4.07
N LEU A 190 0.91 16.43 4.25
CA LEU A 190 1.86 16.29 5.37
C LEU A 190 3.34 16.33 4.97
N LYS A 191 3.71 15.93 3.74
CA LYS A 191 5.12 15.76 3.34
C LYS A 191 5.97 17.00 3.63
N ARG A 192 5.45 18.19 3.33
CA ARG A 192 6.13 19.48 3.58
C ARG A 192 6.33 19.81 5.06
N LEU A 193 5.53 19.24 5.95
CA LEU A 193 5.59 19.44 7.39
C LEU A 193 6.49 18.41 8.10
N LEU A 194 6.64 17.22 7.50
CA LEU A 194 7.38 16.09 8.08
C LEU A 194 8.81 15.98 7.55
N GLU A 195 9.09 16.51 6.36
CA GLU A 195 10.43 16.50 5.73
C GLU A 195 11.17 17.85 5.83
N SER A 196 10.65 18.80 6.63
CA SER A 196 11.27 20.10 6.94
C SER A 196 12.07 20.05 8.24
#